data_AF-A0A813JDF2-F1
#
_entry.id   AF-A0A813JDF2-F1
#
_cell.length_a   1.000
_cell.length_b   1.000
_cell.length_c   1.000
_cell.angle_alpha   90.00
_cell.angle_beta   90.00
_cell.angle_gamma   90.00
#
_symmetry.space_group_name_H-M   'P 1'
#
loop_
_entity.id
_entity.type
_entity.pdbx_description
1 polymer ?
#
loop_
_entity_poly.entity_id
_entity_poly.type
_entity_poly.pdbx_seq_one_letter_code
_entity_poly.pdbx_strand_id
1 'polypeptide(L)'
;DRPKRALLLRAWRHDLENSEGLQVEELLRAHVQILGQSPTICAAWAEALAASAAPPPSAATSWAQLAEAATMALDADKQQLLHARRRRWLRWLPWVPSAEDEAKQALRSLEDLARLACAFAVAAPKEVALSLAPEFALAASALSAELPPDVHGLECWRRIAWACSSIGFRSPVFGYPPISAAAPASHSAWQALQRRVADADSCTDPRFEVLARTPFPLLRCRDWLSSEDAALLLEAADELSLWEPSMLAAPSSSAAAPVPRTSESAVLAESRGLPIEVSKVVSAIRGRAASEFDLPTSHVEPLQLVRYSSGEFYAPHVDWGKAEDDTLWLAGQRVATALVYLE
;
A
#
# COMPACT_ATOMS: atom_id res chain seq x y z
N ASP A 1 -0.16 22.36 21.96
CA ASP A 1 0.51 21.06 21.77
C ASP A 1 1.32 20.84 20.50
N ARG A 2 0.90 21.30 19.32
CA ARG A 2 1.66 21.05 18.06
C ARG A 2 3.17 21.39 18.10
N PRO A 3 3.64 22.49 18.70
CA PRO A 3 5.07 22.81 18.74
C PRO A 3 5.86 21.84 19.62
N LYS A 4 5.29 21.44 20.76
CA LYS A 4 5.89 20.48 21.69
C LYS A 4 5.99 19.08 21.06
N ARG A 5 4.96 18.69 20.31
CA ARG A 5 4.90 17.42 19.57
C ARG A 5 5.96 17.34 18.45
N ALA A 6 6.12 18.41 17.67
CA ALA A 6 7.14 18.48 16.63
C ALA A 6 8.57 18.46 17.20
N LEU A 7 8.79 19.08 18.37
CA LEU A 7 10.05 19.03 19.10
C LEU A 7 10.36 17.62 19.61
N LEU A 8 9.37 16.94 20.20
CA LEU A 8 9.50 15.55 20.65
C LEU A 8 9.84 14.60 19.49
N LEU A 9 9.14 14.71 18.36
CA LEU A 9 9.41 13.88 17.18
C LEU A 9 10.80 14.12 16.59
N ARG A 10 11.31 15.36 16.62
CA ARG A 10 12.68 15.68 16.18
C ARG A 10 13.74 15.14 17.13
N ALA A 11 13.53 15.31 18.44
CA ALA A 11 14.44 14.78 19.45
C ALA A 11 14.52 13.25 19.34
N TRP A 12 13.39 12.58 19.19
CA TRP A 12 13.35 11.13 19.04
C TRP A 12 13.95 10.62 17.73
N ARG A 13 13.71 11.29 16.60
CA ARG A 13 14.35 10.91 15.34
C ARG A 13 15.88 11.03 15.47
N HIS A 14 16.35 12.11 16.08
CA HIS A 14 17.77 12.30 16.36
C HIS A 14 18.32 11.20 17.28
N ASP A 15 17.62 10.87 18.36
CA ASP A 15 18.07 9.83 19.28
C ASP A 15 18.11 8.45 18.60
N LEU A 16 17.08 8.09 17.82
CA LEU A 16 17.01 6.82 17.08
C LEU A 16 18.11 6.70 16.01
N GLU A 17 18.39 7.76 15.27
CA GLU A 17 19.43 7.79 14.23
C GLU A 17 20.85 7.65 14.81
N ASN A 18 21.04 7.96 16.10
CA ASN A 18 22.35 7.99 16.77
C ASN A 18 22.52 6.92 17.88
N SER A 19 21.52 6.07 18.12
CA SER A 19 21.54 5.07 19.19
C SER A 19 22.03 3.69 18.70
N GLU A 20 22.91 3.04 19.46
CA GLU A 20 23.20 1.61 19.29
C GLU A 20 22.05 0.76 19.87
N GLY A 21 21.75 -0.40 19.27
CA GLY A 21 20.48 -1.14 19.46
C GLY A 21 20.02 -1.44 20.90
N LEU A 22 20.91 -1.49 21.89
CA LEU A 22 20.55 -1.63 23.32
C LEU A 22 19.91 -0.38 23.92
N GLN A 23 20.24 0.82 23.43
CA GLN A 23 19.66 2.07 23.92
C GLN A 23 18.22 2.27 23.42
N VAL A 24 17.88 1.70 22.25
CA VAL A 24 16.52 1.79 21.69
C VAL A 24 15.49 1.10 22.59
N GLU A 25 15.83 -0.05 23.19
CA GLU A 25 14.93 -0.77 24.10
C GLU A 25 14.67 -0.02 25.41
N GLU A 26 15.68 0.64 25.96
CA GLU A 26 15.57 1.45 27.17
C GLU A 26 14.76 2.73 26.91
N LEU A 27 14.97 3.35 25.75
CA LEU A 27 14.16 4.47 25.27
C LEU A 27 12.69 4.07 25.09
N LEU A 28 12.43 2.87 24.55
CA LEU A 28 11.09 2.30 24.42
C LEU A 28 10.38 2.13 25.76
N ARG A 29 11.05 1.50 26.74
CA ARG A 29 10.49 1.33 28.09
C ARG A 29 10.19 2.67 28.76
N ALA A 30 11.07 3.64 28.63
CA ALA A 30 10.90 4.96 29.23
C ALA A 30 9.71 5.74 28.64
N HIS A 31 9.37 5.48 27.36
CA HIS A 31 8.38 6.27 26.63
C HIS A 31 7.09 5.51 26.28
N VAL A 32 6.97 4.22 26.61
CA VAL A 32 5.77 3.39 26.32
C VAL A 32 4.47 4.04 26.77
N GLN A 33 4.46 4.69 27.95
CA GLN A 33 3.30 5.40 28.47
C GLN A 33 2.96 6.67 27.68
N ILE A 34 3.95 7.34 27.10
CA ILE A 34 3.77 8.53 26.26
C ILE A 34 3.33 8.12 24.85
N LEU A 35 3.89 7.03 24.32
CA LEU A 35 3.47 6.40 23.07
C LEU A 35 1.98 6.00 23.15
N GLY A 36 1.59 5.36 24.25
CA GLY A 36 0.20 4.94 24.51
C GLY A 36 -0.80 6.07 24.72
N GLN A 37 -0.38 7.34 24.69
CA GLN A 37 -1.28 8.49 24.75
C GLN A 37 -1.60 9.07 23.36
N SER A 38 -0.97 8.57 22.28
CA SER A 38 -1.16 9.18 20.97
C SER A 38 -0.90 8.22 19.79
N PRO A 39 -1.97 7.84 19.05
CA PRO A 39 -1.86 6.99 17.86
C PRO A 39 -0.89 7.52 16.78
N THR A 40 -0.87 8.83 16.50
CA THR A 40 0.10 9.39 15.52
C THR A 40 1.54 9.23 15.97
N ILE A 41 1.81 9.26 17.28
CA ILE A 41 3.18 9.10 17.80
C ILE A 41 3.62 7.65 17.61
N CYS A 42 2.74 6.68 17.94
CA CYS A 42 2.99 5.27 17.63
C CYS A 42 3.20 5.04 16.13
N ALA A 43 2.38 5.64 15.27
CA ALA A 43 2.47 5.48 13.81
C ALA A 43 3.79 6.05 13.24
N ALA A 44 4.13 7.29 13.59
CA ALA A 44 5.37 7.93 13.14
C ALA A 44 6.62 7.17 13.60
N TRP A 45 6.55 6.54 14.77
CA TRP A 45 7.64 5.75 15.32
C TRP A 45 7.76 4.38 14.62
N ALA A 46 6.64 3.70 14.35
CA ALA A 46 6.64 2.47 13.57
C ALA A 46 7.11 2.68 12.12
N GLU A 47 6.74 3.81 11.50
CA GLU A 47 7.27 4.24 10.19
C GLU A 47 8.79 4.47 10.24
N ALA A 48 9.30 5.11 11.30
CA ALA A 48 10.73 5.36 11.48
C ALA A 48 11.54 4.06 11.68
N LEU A 49 10.99 3.09 12.44
CA LEU A 49 11.57 1.76 12.52
C LEU A 49 11.62 1.06 11.15
N ALA A 50 10.51 1.10 10.41
CA ALA A 50 10.40 0.45 9.10
C ALA A 50 11.42 1.00 8.09
N ALA A 51 11.72 2.29 8.17
CA ALA A 51 12.69 2.96 7.30
C ALA A 51 14.16 2.73 7.71
N SER A 52 14.40 2.31 8.95
CA SER A 52 15.74 2.06 9.46
C SER A 52 16.24 0.72 8.88
N ALA A 53 17.30 0.76 8.04
CA ALA A 53 17.96 -0.44 7.52
C ALA A 53 18.71 -1.25 8.60
N ALA A 54 18.61 -0.87 9.87
CA ALA A 54 19.21 -1.60 10.98
C ALA A 54 18.50 -2.94 11.20
N PRO A 55 19.23 -4.03 11.50
CA PRO A 55 18.59 -5.30 11.86
C PRO A 55 17.68 -5.06 13.07
N PRO A 56 16.47 -5.66 13.08
CA PRO A 56 15.54 -5.46 14.19
C PRO A 56 16.26 -5.76 15.51
N PRO A 57 16.22 -4.84 16.51
CA PRO A 57 16.85 -5.08 17.80
C PRO A 57 16.30 -6.39 18.34
N SER A 58 17.13 -7.31 18.81
CA SER A 58 16.72 -8.67 19.19
C SER A 58 15.42 -8.74 20.02
N ALA A 59 14.34 -9.38 19.58
CA ALA A 59 13.31 -8.84 18.67
C ALA A 59 11.88 -9.30 19.07
N ALA A 60 11.57 -9.33 20.37
CA ALA A 60 10.21 -9.64 20.85
C ALA A 60 9.70 -8.62 21.88
N THR A 61 10.54 -8.21 22.82
CA THR A 61 10.14 -7.32 23.93
C THR A 61 9.79 -5.91 23.46
N SER A 62 10.56 -5.35 22.51
CA SER A 62 10.31 -4.02 21.93
C SER A 62 8.98 -3.96 21.18
N TRP A 63 8.73 -4.94 20.30
CA TRP A 63 7.48 -5.05 19.54
C TRP A 63 6.26 -5.33 20.43
N ALA A 64 6.40 -6.16 21.46
CA ALA A 64 5.33 -6.39 22.43
C ALA A 64 4.97 -5.12 23.22
N GLN A 65 5.97 -4.33 23.63
CA GLN A 65 5.77 -3.06 24.33
C GLN A 65 5.10 -2.00 23.44
N LEU A 66 5.46 -1.97 22.16
CA LEU A 66 4.80 -1.10 21.18
C LEU A 66 3.37 -1.53 20.88
N ALA A 67 3.15 -2.83 20.78
CA ALA A 67 1.82 -3.40 20.63
C ALA A 67 0.94 -3.03 21.83
N GLU A 68 1.47 -3.17 23.05
CA GLU A 68 0.78 -2.76 24.28
C GLU A 68 0.48 -1.25 24.30
N ALA A 69 1.46 -0.39 23.97
CA ALA A 69 1.25 1.05 23.85
C ALA A 69 0.20 1.39 22.78
N ALA A 70 0.26 0.76 21.61
CA ALA A 70 -0.72 0.95 20.54
C ALA A 70 -2.13 0.57 21.04
N THR A 71 -2.30 -0.59 21.67
CA THR A 71 -3.58 -1.02 22.26
C THR A 71 -4.08 -0.04 23.32
N MET A 72 -3.22 0.43 24.22
CA MET A 72 -3.58 1.45 25.22
C MET A 72 -4.06 2.75 24.57
N ALA A 73 -3.40 3.21 23.51
CA ALA A 73 -3.80 4.40 22.77
C ALA A 73 -5.17 4.22 22.09
N LEU A 74 -5.39 3.06 21.49
CA LEU A 74 -6.67 2.71 20.85
C LEU A 74 -7.81 2.65 21.86
N ASP A 75 -7.59 2.05 23.03
CA ASP A 75 -8.57 2.00 24.11
C ASP A 75 -8.87 3.39 24.67
N ALA A 76 -7.85 4.25 24.85
CA ALA A 76 -8.04 5.62 25.29
C ALA A 76 -8.92 6.42 24.33
N ASP A 77 -8.66 6.36 23.02
CA ASP A 77 -9.47 7.01 21.99
C ASP A 77 -10.90 6.47 21.95
N LYS A 78 -11.05 5.13 22.03
CA LYS A 78 -12.36 4.48 22.12
C LYS A 78 -13.16 4.97 23.33
N GLN A 79 -12.53 5.06 24.51
CA GLN A 79 -13.19 5.58 25.71
C GLN A 79 -13.56 7.05 25.57
N GLN A 80 -12.71 7.89 24.96
CA GLN A 80 -13.03 9.29 24.68
C GLN A 80 -14.26 9.41 23.77
N LEU A 81 -14.33 8.61 22.70
CA LEU A 81 -15.47 8.58 21.78
C LEU A 81 -16.75 8.07 22.46
N LEU A 82 -16.67 7.01 23.26
CA LEU A 82 -17.80 6.50 24.05
C LEU A 82 -18.29 7.52 25.09
N HIS A 83 -17.36 8.25 25.74
CA HIS A 83 -17.70 9.34 26.65
C HIS A 83 -18.37 10.51 25.92
N ALA A 84 -17.92 10.87 24.71
CA ALA A 84 -18.58 11.86 23.87
C ALA A 84 -20.02 11.43 23.53
N ARG A 85 -20.23 10.17 23.12
CA ARG A 85 -21.57 9.58 22.89
C ARG A 85 -22.47 9.63 24.14
N ARG A 86 -21.94 9.28 25.33
CA ARG A 86 -22.70 9.34 26.59
C ARG A 86 -23.10 10.77 26.96
N ARG A 87 -22.24 11.77 26.71
CA ARG A 87 -22.58 13.19 26.91
C ARG A 87 -23.69 13.65 25.96
N ARG A 88 -23.70 13.16 24.71
CA ARG A 88 -24.76 13.41 23.71
C ARG A 88 -26.14 12.91 24.19
N TRP A 89 -26.19 11.74 24.82
CA TRP A 89 -27.42 11.17 25.39
C TRP A 89 -27.92 11.92 26.63
N LEU A 90 -27.01 12.52 27.42
CA LEU A 90 -27.34 13.12 28.72
C LEU A 90 -27.62 14.64 28.68
N ARG A 91 -27.48 15.33 27.53
CA ARG A 91 -27.69 16.80 27.45
C ARG A 91 -28.45 17.24 26.20
N TRP A 92 -29.70 17.62 26.40
CA TRP A 92 -30.51 18.50 25.52
C TRP A 92 -30.22 19.98 25.85
N LEU A 93 -29.06 20.56 25.49
CA LEU A 93 -28.76 22.03 25.58
C LEU A 93 -27.52 22.38 24.69
N PRO A 94 -27.28 23.65 24.30
CA PRO A 94 -27.01 24.05 22.91
C PRO A 94 -25.57 24.52 22.67
N TRP A 95 -24.59 23.81 23.24
CA TRP A 95 -23.20 23.97 22.80
C TRP A 95 -22.63 22.60 22.47
N VAL A 96 -23.03 22.14 21.28
CA VAL A 96 -22.45 20.98 20.61
C VAL A 96 -21.30 21.54 19.77
N PRO A 97 -20.08 20.96 19.81
CA PRO A 97 -19.19 21.06 18.66
C PRO A 97 -20.04 20.83 17.41
N SER A 98 -19.86 21.59 16.32
CA SER A 98 -20.66 21.31 15.14
C SER A 98 -20.44 19.83 14.77
N ALA A 99 -21.46 19.12 14.29
CA ALA A 99 -21.31 17.72 13.87
C ALA A 99 -20.12 17.53 12.90
N GLU A 100 -19.76 18.62 12.21
CA GLU A 100 -18.56 18.76 11.38
C GLU A 100 -17.23 18.64 12.17
N ASP A 101 -17.10 19.26 13.35
CA ASP A 101 -15.89 19.15 14.19
C ASP A 101 -15.70 17.72 14.74
N GLU A 102 -16.80 17.07 15.14
CA GLU A 102 -16.79 15.66 15.58
C GLU A 102 -16.38 14.73 14.42
N ALA A 103 -16.96 14.91 13.23
CA ALA A 103 -16.60 14.15 12.04
C ALA A 103 -15.12 14.35 11.67
N LYS A 104 -14.61 15.59 11.71
CA LYS A 104 -13.19 15.89 11.48
C LYS A 104 -12.27 15.21 12.49
N GLN A 105 -12.67 15.11 13.76
CA GLN A 105 -11.89 14.41 14.77
C GLN A 105 -11.88 12.91 14.54
N ALA A 106 -13.04 12.30 14.27
CA ALA A 106 -13.14 10.87 13.96
C ALA A 106 -12.32 10.50 12.71
N LEU A 107 -12.33 11.36 11.68
CA LEU A 107 -11.55 11.17 10.47
C LEU A 107 -10.04 11.18 10.74
N ARG A 108 -9.56 12.11 11.59
CA ARG A 108 -8.15 12.14 12.02
C ARG A 108 -7.74 10.90 12.79
N SER A 109 -8.59 10.42 13.71
CA SER A 109 -8.33 9.17 14.44
C SER A 109 -8.28 7.97 13.48
N LEU A 110 -9.12 7.95 12.44
CA LEU A 110 -9.10 6.89 11.42
C LEU A 110 -7.84 6.95 10.54
N GLU A 111 -7.37 8.14 10.17
CA GLU A 111 -6.09 8.30 9.47
C GLU A 111 -4.91 7.80 10.30
N ASP A 112 -4.85 8.18 11.58
CA ASP A 112 -3.79 7.74 12.48
C ASP A 112 -3.83 6.21 12.68
N LEU A 113 -5.03 5.64 12.81
CA LEU A 113 -5.24 4.19 12.86
C LEU A 113 -4.75 3.49 11.59
N ALA A 114 -5.06 4.04 10.42
CA ALA A 114 -4.63 3.50 9.15
C ALA A 114 -3.11 3.51 8.99
N ARG A 115 -2.44 4.61 9.36
CA ARG A 115 -0.96 4.68 9.35
C ARG A 115 -0.36 3.66 10.30
N LEU A 116 -0.91 3.55 11.50
CA LEU A 116 -0.45 2.59 12.50
C LEU A 116 -0.58 1.15 12.00
N ALA A 117 -1.76 0.77 11.50
CA ALA A 117 -2.01 -0.56 10.95
C ALA A 117 -1.05 -0.89 9.80
N CYS A 118 -0.85 0.03 8.85
CA CYS A 118 0.11 -0.15 7.75
C CYS A 118 1.54 -0.33 8.25
N ALA A 119 1.98 0.47 9.20
CA ALA A 119 3.33 0.38 9.74
C ALA A 119 3.56 -0.96 10.45
N PHE A 120 2.59 -1.44 11.24
CA PHE A 120 2.65 -2.76 11.86
C PHE A 120 2.67 -3.89 10.83
N ALA A 121 1.85 -3.80 9.79
CA ALA A 121 1.80 -4.83 8.74
C ALA A 121 3.12 -4.96 7.98
N VAL A 122 3.87 -3.86 7.83
CA VAL A 122 5.14 -3.85 7.10
C VAL A 122 6.33 -4.22 8.00
N ALA A 123 6.36 -3.74 9.25
CA ALA A 123 7.57 -3.77 10.07
C ALA A 123 7.54 -4.75 11.24
N ALA A 124 6.36 -5.10 11.76
CA ALA A 124 6.27 -5.93 12.95
C ALA A 124 6.43 -7.44 12.61
N PRO A 125 6.94 -8.26 13.56
CA PRO A 125 6.88 -9.70 13.45
C PRO A 125 5.44 -10.16 13.21
N LYS A 126 5.25 -11.15 12.34
CA LYS A 126 3.93 -11.60 11.88
C LYS A 126 3.01 -11.97 13.05
N GLU A 127 3.53 -12.62 14.08
CA GLU A 127 2.79 -13.03 15.27
C GLU A 127 2.25 -11.82 16.05
N VAL A 128 3.05 -10.76 16.17
CA VAL A 128 2.65 -9.51 16.83
C VAL A 128 1.58 -8.80 16.00
N ALA A 129 1.81 -8.67 14.69
CA ALA A 129 0.86 -8.04 13.79
C ALA A 129 -0.51 -8.76 13.81
N LEU A 130 -0.50 -10.10 13.75
CA LEU A 130 -1.71 -10.92 13.83
C LEU A 130 -2.47 -10.74 15.14
N SER A 131 -1.76 -10.57 16.26
CA SER A 131 -2.39 -10.37 17.58
C SER A 131 -3.12 -9.04 17.72
N LEU A 132 -2.73 -8.00 16.97
CA LEU A 132 -3.32 -6.65 17.00
C LEU A 132 -4.37 -6.40 15.91
N ALA A 133 -4.42 -7.27 14.91
CA ALA A 133 -5.32 -7.13 13.77
C ALA A 133 -6.82 -7.09 14.17
N PRO A 134 -7.30 -7.89 15.15
CA PRO A 134 -8.67 -7.78 15.65
C PRO A 134 -9.01 -6.39 16.23
N GLU A 135 -8.07 -5.79 16.95
CA GLU A 135 -8.20 -4.48 17.59
C GLU A 135 -8.27 -3.37 16.53
N PHE A 136 -7.41 -3.44 15.51
CA PHE A 136 -7.49 -2.53 14.36
C PHE A 136 -8.84 -2.64 13.64
N ALA A 137 -9.34 -3.85 13.41
CA ALA A 137 -10.63 -4.05 12.77
C ALA A 137 -11.80 -3.53 13.61
N LEU A 138 -11.78 -3.76 14.93
CA LEU A 138 -12.82 -3.27 15.83
C LEU A 138 -12.81 -1.74 15.91
N ALA A 139 -11.63 -1.13 16.02
CA ALA A 139 -11.46 0.32 16.06
C ALA A 139 -11.93 0.96 14.73
N ALA A 140 -11.53 0.39 13.59
CA ALA A 140 -12.00 0.83 12.28
C ALA A 140 -13.52 0.78 12.18
N SER A 141 -14.14 -0.35 12.57
CA SER A 141 -15.60 -0.52 12.56
C SER A 141 -16.31 0.56 13.37
N ALA A 142 -15.83 0.81 14.59
CA ALA A 142 -16.41 1.82 15.47
C ALA A 142 -16.31 3.25 14.89
N LEU A 143 -15.18 3.59 14.25
CA LEU A 143 -14.96 4.90 13.62
C LEU A 143 -15.77 5.06 12.33
N SER A 144 -15.87 4.02 11.49
CA SER A 144 -16.59 4.07 10.22
C SER A 144 -18.08 4.29 10.37
N ALA A 145 -18.68 3.80 11.46
CA ALA A 145 -20.10 3.98 11.75
C ALA A 145 -20.50 5.45 12.01
N GLU A 146 -19.52 6.31 12.30
CA GLU A 146 -19.71 7.73 12.60
C GLU A 146 -19.39 8.65 11.41
N LEU A 147 -18.70 8.14 10.39
CA LEU A 147 -18.28 8.94 9.25
C LEU A 147 -19.35 8.90 8.15
N PRO A 148 -19.67 10.05 7.52
CA PRO A 148 -20.40 10.02 6.27
C PRO A 148 -19.59 9.19 5.25
N PRO A 149 -20.25 8.55 4.27
CA PRO A 149 -19.55 7.85 3.19
C PRO A 149 -18.89 8.88 2.28
N ASP A 150 -17.79 9.47 2.74
CA ASP A 150 -16.91 10.31 1.96
C ASP A 150 -15.71 9.49 1.44
N VAL A 151 -15.04 10.04 0.43
CA VAL A 151 -13.93 9.37 -0.27
C VAL A 151 -12.75 9.11 0.68
N HIS A 152 -12.54 9.99 1.67
CA HIS A 152 -11.36 9.94 2.54
C HIS A 152 -11.49 8.89 3.64
N GLY A 153 -12.67 8.76 4.26
CA GLY A 153 -12.99 7.70 5.20
C GLY A 153 -12.90 6.32 4.54
N LEU A 154 -13.34 6.21 3.29
CA LEU A 154 -13.21 4.97 2.50
C LEU A 154 -11.74 4.61 2.23
N GLU A 155 -10.88 5.58 1.95
CA GLU A 155 -9.45 5.33 1.74
C GLU A 155 -8.77 4.82 3.03
N CYS A 156 -9.04 5.45 4.17
CA CYS A 156 -8.49 5.01 5.45
C CYS A 156 -8.99 3.61 5.82
N TRP A 157 -10.27 3.32 5.58
CA TRP A 157 -10.86 1.99 5.74
C TRP A 157 -10.14 0.94 4.90
N ARG A 158 -9.93 1.23 3.61
CA ARG A 158 -9.21 0.34 2.68
C ARG A 158 -7.78 0.06 3.13
N ARG A 159 -7.07 1.06 3.65
CA ARG A 159 -5.71 0.88 4.19
C ARG A 159 -5.67 -0.05 5.40
N ILE A 160 -6.64 0.09 6.31
CA ILE A 160 -6.72 -0.82 7.48
C ILE A 160 -7.09 -2.23 7.03
N ALA A 161 -8.04 -2.37 6.10
CA ALA A 161 -8.43 -3.66 5.53
C ALA A 161 -7.25 -4.36 4.84
N TRP A 162 -6.48 -3.61 4.04
CA TRP A 162 -5.24 -4.08 3.42
C TRP A 162 -4.22 -4.54 4.48
N ALA A 163 -3.93 -3.70 5.46
CA ALA A 163 -2.93 -3.98 6.49
C ALA A 163 -3.28 -5.24 7.30
N CYS A 164 -4.57 -5.44 7.59
CA CYS A 164 -5.06 -6.66 8.24
C CYS A 164 -4.90 -7.89 7.33
N SER A 165 -5.30 -7.77 6.07
CA SER A 165 -5.30 -8.93 5.15
C SER A 165 -3.88 -9.36 4.78
N SER A 166 -2.95 -8.41 4.57
CA SER A 166 -1.56 -8.68 4.18
C SER A 166 -0.76 -9.49 5.20
N ILE A 167 -1.11 -9.40 6.49
CA ILE A 167 -0.53 -10.23 7.56
C ILE A 167 -1.26 -11.57 7.76
N GLY A 168 -2.35 -11.80 7.02
CA GLY A 168 -3.17 -13.01 7.05
C GLY A 168 -4.44 -12.91 7.90
N PHE A 169 -4.80 -11.73 8.40
CA PHE A 169 -6.03 -11.53 9.18
C PHE A 169 -7.20 -11.11 8.29
N ARG A 170 -8.13 -12.05 8.04
CA ARG A 170 -9.37 -11.79 7.29
C ARG A 170 -10.54 -11.52 8.25
N SER A 171 -10.83 -10.25 8.47
CA SER A 171 -11.98 -9.84 9.31
C SER A 171 -13.29 -9.87 8.52
N PRO A 172 -14.38 -10.43 9.08
CA PRO A 172 -15.71 -10.31 8.47
C PRO A 172 -16.21 -8.85 8.40
N VAL A 173 -15.60 -7.95 9.19
CA VAL A 173 -15.87 -6.51 9.14
C VAL A 173 -15.50 -5.91 7.80
N PHE A 174 -14.35 -6.29 7.24
CA PHE A 174 -13.88 -5.76 5.97
C PHE A 174 -14.45 -6.55 4.78
N GLY A 175 -14.66 -7.85 4.96
CA GLY A 175 -15.04 -8.72 3.85
C GLY A 175 -13.88 -8.92 2.87
N TYR A 176 -14.20 -9.01 1.58
CA TYR A 176 -13.22 -9.14 0.50
C TYR A 176 -13.03 -7.80 -0.22
N PRO A 177 -11.84 -7.54 -0.78
CA PRO A 177 -11.64 -6.36 -1.60
C PRO A 177 -12.60 -6.39 -2.79
N PRO A 178 -13.07 -5.21 -3.26
CA PRO A 178 -13.95 -5.15 -4.41
C PRO A 178 -13.22 -5.66 -5.66
N ILE A 179 -13.69 -6.79 -6.20
CA ILE A 179 -13.20 -7.39 -7.45
C ILE A 179 -13.84 -6.75 -8.69
N SER A 180 -14.24 -5.48 -8.58
CA SER A 180 -14.82 -4.71 -9.67
C SER A 180 -13.93 -3.53 -9.94
N ALA A 181 -13.44 -3.43 -11.18
CA ALA A 181 -12.77 -2.27 -11.67
C ALA A 181 -13.66 -1.03 -11.59
N ALA A 182 -13.03 0.13 -11.40
CA ALA A 182 -13.72 1.41 -11.42
C ALA A 182 -14.29 1.66 -12.83
N ALA A 183 -15.61 1.74 -12.95
CA ALA A 183 -16.29 1.88 -14.23
C ALA A 183 -15.74 3.02 -15.13
N PRO A 184 -15.40 4.22 -14.60
CA PRO A 184 -14.77 5.26 -15.42
C PRO A 184 -13.42 4.82 -16.02
N ALA A 185 -12.56 4.19 -15.21
CA ALA A 185 -11.25 3.72 -15.68
C ALA A 185 -11.38 2.59 -16.71
N SER A 186 -12.28 1.63 -16.47
CA SER A 186 -12.56 0.56 -17.43
C SER A 186 -13.10 1.12 -18.75
N HIS A 187 -13.99 2.11 -18.69
CA HIS A 187 -14.56 2.74 -19.87
C HIS A 187 -13.48 3.49 -20.68
N SER A 188 -12.65 4.30 -20.01
CA SER A 188 -11.54 5.01 -20.67
C SER A 188 -10.57 4.06 -21.35
N ALA A 189 -10.07 3.04 -20.62
CA ALA A 189 -9.13 2.06 -21.16
C ALA A 189 -9.73 1.29 -22.35
N TRP A 190 -11.00 0.89 -22.25
CA TRP A 190 -11.71 0.23 -23.36
C TRP A 190 -11.81 1.14 -24.59
N GLN A 191 -12.25 2.39 -24.43
CA GLN A 191 -12.38 3.33 -25.54
C GLN A 191 -11.02 3.63 -26.19
N ALA A 192 -9.97 3.78 -25.39
CA ALA A 192 -8.61 3.96 -25.89
C ALA A 192 -8.15 2.79 -26.75
N LEU A 193 -8.34 1.55 -26.27
CA LEU A 193 -8.02 0.35 -27.03
C LEU A 193 -8.84 0.23 -28.33
N GLN A 194 -10.14 0.55 -28.30
CA GLN A 194 -10.98 0.54 -29.50
C GLN A 194 -10.51 1.57 -30.54
N ARG A 195 -10.07 2.76 -30.12
CA ARG A 195 -9.44 3.74 -31.02
C ARG A 195 -8.16 3.20 -31.65
N ARG A 196 -7.27 2.58 -30.86
CA ARG A 196 -6.04 1.97 -31.38
C ARG A 196 -6.30 0.84 -32.37
N VAL A 197 -7.35 0.03 -32.13
CA VAL A 197 -7.80 -0.98 -33.08
C VAL A 197 -8.25 -0.35 -34.39
N ALA A 198 -9.05 0.73 -34.33
CA ALA A 198 -9.49 1.44 -35.53
C ALA A 198 -8.33 2.12 -36.28
N ASP A 199 -7.35 2.66 -35.57
CA ASP A 199 -6.15 3.27 -36.14
C ASP A 199 -5.29 2.22 -36.87
N ALA A 200 -5.10 1.05 -36.25
CA ALA A 200 -4.38 -0.07 -36.86
C ALA A 200 -5.09 -0.59 -38.12
N ASP A 201 -6.42 -0.72 -38.09
CA ASP A 201 -7.23 -1.18 -39.22
C ASP A 201 -7.24 -0.20 -40.40
N SER A 202 -7.18 1.10 -40.10
CA SER A 202 -7.12 2.17 -41.09
C SER A 202 -5.70 2.51 -41.53
N CYS A 203 -4.69 1.83 -41.01
CA CYS A 203 -3.27 2.09 -41.23
C CYS A 203 -2.85 3.55 -40.89
N THR A 204 -3.54 4.22 -39.95
CA THR A 204 -3.21 5.60 -39.56
C THR A 204 -2.04 5.65 -38.57
N ASP A 205 -1.86 4.60 -37.76
CA ASP A 205 -0.69 4.42 -36.90
C ASP A 205 -0.05 3.05 -37.15
N PRO A 206 1.02 2.99 -37.98
CA PRO A 206 1.65 1.72 -38.36
C PRO A 206 2.39 1.02 -37.21
N ARG A 207 2.49 1.66 -36.04
CA ARG A 207 3.11 1.06 -34.85
C ARG A 207 2.23 -0.03 -34.25
N PHE A 208 0.91 0.05 -34.43
CA PHE A 208 -0.03 -0.89 -33.83
C PHE A 208 -0.46 -1.98 -34.81
N GLU A 209 -0.55 -3.20 -34.28
CA GLU A 209 -1.04 -4.37 -34.99
C GLU A 209 -2.02 -5.13 -34.09
N VAL A 210 -3.22 -5.39 -34.62
CA VAL A 210 -4.27 -6.10 -33.87
C VAL A 210 -3.99 -7.60 -33.91
N LEU A 211 -3.66 -8.18 -32.75
CA LEU A 211 -3.42 -9.62 -32.59
C LEU A 211 -4.70 -10.39 -32.28
N ALA A 212 -5.59 -9.81 -31.47
CA ALA A 212 -6.90 -10.39 -31.16
C ALA A 212 -7.92 -9.28 -30.88
N ARG A 213 -9.21 -9.57 -31.13
CA ARG A 213 -10.33 -8.66 -30.81
C ARG A 213 -11.25 -9.18 -29.70
N THR A 214 -11.25 -10.50 -29.49
CA THR A 214 -12.16 -11.18 -28.57
C THR A 214 -11.39 -12.10 -27.63
N PRO A 215 -11.78 -12.20 -26.34
CA PRO A 215 -12.84 -11.41 -25.68
C PRO A 215 -12.45 -9.92 -25.45
N PHE A 216 -11.17 -9.58 -25.56
CA PHE A 216 -10.66 -8.20 -25.41
C PHE A 216 -9.66 -7.88 -26.53
N PRO A 217 -9.51 -6.61 -26.92
CA PRO A 217 -8.46 -6.18 -27.84
C PRO A 217 -7.06 -6.50 -27.29
N LEU A 218 -6.27 -7.21 -28.10
CA LEU A 218 -4.84 -7.42 -27.88
C LEU A 218 -4.11 -6.78 -29.05
N LEU A 219 -3.21 -5.84 -28.75
CA LEU A 219 -2.42 -5.14 -29.75
C LEU A 219 -0.93 -5.36 -29.50
N ARG A 220 -0.17 -5.51 -30.58
CA ARG A 220 1.28 -5.36 -30.59
C ARG A 220 1.62 -3.93 -30.95
N CYS A 221 2.48 -3.28 -30.17
CA CYS A 221 3.02 -1.96 -30.50
C CYS A 221 4.52 -2.09 -30.78
N ARG A 222 4.97 -1.67 -31.97
CA ARG A 222 6.39 -1.67 -32.37
C ARG A 222 7.09 -0.44 -31.83
N ASP A 223 8.38 -0.57 -31.55
CA ASP A 223 9.26 0.51 -31.12
C ASP A 223 8.69 1.27 -29.90
N TRP A 224 8.00 0.54 -29.01
CA TRP A 224 7.34 1.16 -27.85
C TRP A 224 8.35 1.65 -26.82
N LEU A 225 9.53 1.04 -26.73
CA LEU A 225 10.66 1.44 -25.89
C LEU A 225 11.94 1.39 -26.73
N SER A 226 12.85 2.35 -26.52
CA SER A 226 14.16 2.31 -27.18
C SER A 226 15.07 1.27 -26.51
N SER A 227 16.00 0.68 -27.26
CA SER A 227 17.00 -0.24 -26.69
C SER A 227 17.91 0.46 -25.68
N GLU A 228 18.14 1.77 -25.82
CA GLU A 228 18.89 2.58 -24.84
C GLU A 228 18.16 2.67 -23.51
N ASP A 229 16.86 3.02 -23.53
CA ASP A 229 16.03 3.06 -22.32
C ASP A 229 15.93 1.66 -21.68
N ALA A 230 15.77 0.61 -22.50
CA ALA A 230 15.73 -0.77 -22.01
C ALA A 230 17.03 -1.17 -21.28
N ALA A 231 18.19 -0.86 -21.87
CA ALA A 231 19.49 -1.12 -21.27
C ALA A 231 19.67 -0.38 -19.94
N LEU A 232 19.30 0.91 -19.89
CA LEU A 232 19.37 1.73 -18.66
C LEU A 232 18.53 1.14 -17.51
N LEU A 233 17.35 0.60 -17.80
CA LEU A 233 16.50 -0.02 -16.78
C LEU A 233 17.09 -1.33 -16.25
N LEU A 234 17.66 -2.15 -17.13
CA LEU A 234 18.30 -3.42 -16.76
C LEU A 234 19.55 -3.19 -15.92
N GLU A 235 20.42 -2.28 -16.35
CA GLU A 235 21.63 -1.88 -15.61
C GLU A 235 21.27 -1.35 -14.23
N ALA A 236 20.27 -0.47 -14.12
CA ALA A 236 19.82 0.05 -12.84
C ALA A 236 19.31 -1.05 -11.89
N ALA A 237 18.58 -2.05 -12.42
CA ALA A 237 18.10 -3.16 -11.62
C ALA A 237 19.24 -4.05 -11.11
N ASP A 238 20.28 -4.28 -11.93
CA ASP A 238 21.47 -5.04 -11.55
C ASP A 238 22.34 -4.28 -10.54
N GLU A 239 22.70 -3.02 -10.82
CA GLU A 239 23.56 -2.20 -9.97
C GLU A 239 22.97 -1.96 -8.58
N LEU A 240 21.65 -1.74 -8.52
CA LEU A 240 20.93 -1.55 -7.27
C LEU A 240 20.51 -2.87 -6.60
N SER A 241 20.88 -4.02 -7.19
CA SER A 241 20.55 -5.35 -6.68
C SER A 241 19.06 -5.52 -6.37
N LEU A 242 18.19 -5.08 -7.30
CA LEU A 242 16.74 -5.05 -7.12
C LEU A 242 16.04 -6.37 -7.51
N TRP A 243 16.78 -7.32 -8.08
CA TRP A 243 16.23 -8.61 -8.49
C TRP A 243 15.92 -9.48 -7.28
N GLU A 244 14.66 -9.85 -7.14
CA GLU A 244 14.16 -10.73 -6.09
C GLU A 244 13.45 -11.93 -6.75
N PRO A 245 13.58 -13.15 -6.20
CA PRO A 245 12.79 -14.29 -6.66
C PRO A 245 11.30 -13.96 -6.57
N SER A 246 10.57 -14.13 -7.68
CA SER A 246 9.13 -13.84 -7.68
C SER A 246 8.40 -14.87 -6.82
N MET A 247 7.83 -14.47 -5.70
CA MET A 247 7.06 -15.40 -4.87
C MET A 247 5.71 -15.73 -5.54
N LEU A 248 5.35 -17.02 -5.62
CA LEU A 248 3.94 -17.36 -5.85
C LEU A 248 3.15 -16.93 -4.62
N ALA A 249 1.99 -16.31 -4.83
CA ALA A 249 1.01 -16.19 -3.77
C ALA A 249 0.80 -17.59 -3.19
N ALA A 250 1.12 -17.78 -1.91
CA ALA A 250 1.01 -19.08 -1.27
C ALA A 250 -0.42 -19.59 -1.48
N PRO A 251 -0.62 -20.84 -1.94
CA PRO A 251 -1.95 -21.40 -2.05
C PRO A 251 -2.64 -21.27 -0.70
N SER A 252 -3.79 -20.59 -0.67
CA SER A 252 -4.50 -20.10 0.51
C SER A 252 -4.97 -21.19 1.50
N SER A 253 -4.61 -22.45 1.29
CA SER A 253 -5.13 -23.60 2.06
C SER A 253 -4.10 -24.68 2.38
N SER A 254 -2.83 -24.59 1.97
CA SER A 254 -1.83 -25.60 2.32
C SER A 254 -0.66 -25.00 3.08
N ALA A 255 -0.32 -25.56 4.24
CA ALA A 255 0.88 -25.26 5.03
C ALA A 255 2.21 -25.61 4.31
N ALA A 256 2.17 -25.90 3.01
CA ALA A 256 3.36 -26.05 2.21
C ALA A 256 3.99 -24.67 2.00
N ALA A 257 5.31 -24.60 2.17
CA ALA A 257 6.07 -23.40 1.85
C ALA A 257 5.73 -22.95 0.40
N PRO A 258 5.57 -21.63 0.16
CA PRO A 258 5.29 -21.13 -1.18
C PRO A 258 6.38 -21.66 -2.13
N VAL A 259 5.94 -22.32 -3.20
CA VAL A 259 6.87 -22.71 -4.27
C VAL A 259 7.30 -21.39 -4.93
N PRO A 260 8.59 -21.01 -4.89
CA PRO A 260 9.03 -19.81 -5.58
C PRO A 260 8.69 -19.95 -7.07
N ARG A 261 8.24 -18.87 -7.71
CA ARG A 261 8.30 -18.85 -9.18
C ARG A 261 9.77 -18.95 -9.53
N THR A 262 10.05 -19.58 -10.67
CA THR A 262 11.42 -19.67 -11.14
C THR A 262 11.94 -18.30 -11.59
N SER A 263 11.06 -17.39 -12.02
CA SER A 263 11.43 -16.04 -12.46
C SER A 263 11.92 -15.13 -11.33
N GLU A 264 12.73 -14.14 -11.70
CA GLU A 264 13.09 -13.00 -10.83
C GLU A 264 12.39 -11.73 -11.30
N SER A 265 12.08 -10.84 -10.36
CA SER A 265 11.44 -9.56 -10.61
C SER A 265 12.14 -8.42 -9.90
N ALA A 266 12.18 -7.25 -10.52
CA ALA A 266 12.68 -6.01 -9.94
C ALA A 266 11.62 -4.91 -10.08
N VAL A 267 11.33 -4.20 -8.99
CA VAL A 267 10.38 -3.08 -9.01
C VAL A 267 11.14 -1.76 -9.00
N LEU A 268 11.03 -1.01 -10.08
CA LEU A 268 11.64 0.32 -10.24
C LEU A 268 10.66 1.38 -9.73
N ALA A 269 10.75 1.67 -8.44
CA ALA A 269 9.99 2.72 -7.77
C ALA A 269 10.90 3.89 -7.36
N GLU A 270 10.38 5.12 -7.39
CA GLU A 270 11.13 6.32 -6.98
C GLU A 270 11.69 6.23 -5.56
N SER A 271 10.99 5.52 -4.66
CA SER A 271 11.43 5.28 -3.28
C SER A 271 12.68 4.41 -3.16
N ARG A 272 13.13 3.74 -4.24
CA ARG A 272 14.33 2.90 -4.26
C ARG A 272 15.62 3.67 -4.55
N GLY A 273 15.56 5.00 -4.66
CA GLY A 273 16.76 5.83 -4.86
C GLY A 273 17.35 5.67 -6.27
N LEU A 274 16.49 5.54 -7.28
CA LEU A 274 16.91 5.38 -8.67
C LEU A 274 17.78 6.57 -9.14
N PRO A 275 18.80 6.34 -9.99
CA PRO A 275 19.51 7.42 -10.66
C PRO A 275 18.56 8.38 -11.38
N ILE A 276 18.95 9.65 -11.50
CA ILE A 276 18.10 10.69 -12.09
C ILE A 276 17.68 10.31 -13.52
N GLU A 277 18.59 9.79 -14.33
CA GLU A 277 18.28 9.41 -15.72
C GLU A 277 17.32 8.22 -15.78
N VAL A 278 17.51 7.20 -14.94
CA VAL A 278 16.60 6.06 -14.82
C VAL A 278 15.21 6.53 -14.37
N SER A 279 15.15 7.45 -13.41
CA SER A 279 13.89 8.04 -12.93
C SER A 279 13.13 8.76 -14.04
N LYS A 280 13.82 9.48 -14.93
CA LYS A 280 13.20 10.11 -16.12
C LYS A 280 12.64 9.06 -17.07
N VAL A 281 13.38 7.99 -17.36
CA VAL A 281 12.92 6.89 -18.22
C VAL A 281 11.68 6.22 -17.62
N VAL A 282 11.70 5.86 -16.33
CA VAL A 282 10.55 5.27 -15.62
C VAL A 282 9.34 6.21 -15.68
N SER A 283 9.51 7.50 -15.44
CA SER A 283 8.44 8.49 -15.52
C SER A 283 7.87 8.62 -16.94
N ALA A 284 8.73 8.62 -17.96
CA ALA A 284 8.33 8.67 -19.37
C ALA A 284 7.52 7.41 -19.78
N ILE A 285 7.96 6.22 -19.36
CA ILE A 285 7.26 4.94 -19.58
C ILE A 285 5.88 4.98 -18.93
N ARG A 286 5.80 5.42 -17.67
CA ARG A 286 4.51 5.53 -16.95
C ARG A 286 3.57 6.51 -17.64
N GLY A 287 4.08 7.68 -18.06
CA GLY A 287 3.30 8.67 -18.80
C GLY A 287 2.81 8.16 -20.15
N ARG A 288 3.67 7.42 -20.87
CA ARG A 288 3.31 6.77 -22.14
C ARG A 288 2.21 5.73 -21.92
N ALA A 289 2.37 4.81 -20.97
CA ALA A 289 1.35 3.81 -20.66
C ALA A 289 0.02 4.45 -20.27
N ALA A 290 0.04 5.46 -19.40
CA ALA A 290 -1.15 6.23 -19.01
C ALA A 290 -1.87 6.81 -20.24
N SER A 291 -1.13 7.45 -21.15
CA SER A 291 -1.67 8.02 -22.39
C SER A 291 -2.24 6.96 -23.33
N GLU A 292 -1.65 5.77 -23.43
CA GLU A 292 -2.16 4.71 -24.32
C GLU A 292 -3.52 4.16 -23.87
N PHE A 293 -3.81 4.23 -22.57
CA PHE A 293 -5.07 3.78 -21.98
C PHE A 293 -6.03 4.92 -21.62
N ASP A 294 -5.69 6.17 -21.91
CA ASP A 294 -6.50 7.35 -21.56
C ASP A 294 -6.80 7.41 -20.04
N LEU A 295 -5.78 7.08 -19.24
CA LEU A 295 -5.81 7.07 -17.78
C LEU A 295 -4.82 8.09 -17.22
N PRO A 296 -5.02 8.59 -15.99
CA PRO A 296 -4.01 9.39 -15.33
C PRO A 296 -2.82 8.52 -14.90
N THR A 297 -1.61 9.09 -14.83
CA THR A 297 -0.39 8.39 -14.42
C THR A 297 -0.47 7.81 -12.99
N SER A 298 -1.37 8.32 -12.15
CA SER A 298 -1.66 7.75 -10.83
C SER A 298 -2.32 6.37 -10.87
N HIS A 299 -2.88 5.97 -12.02
CA HIS A 299 -3.43 4.62 -12.23
C HIS A 299 -2.39 3.63 -12.74
N VAL A 300 -1.17 4.07 -13.02
CA VAL A 300 -0.08 3.20 -13.50
C VAL A 300 0.69 2.68 -12.29
N GLU A 301 0.77 1.36 -12.16
CA GLU A 301 1.57 0.71 -11.13
C GLU A 301 3.07 1.03 -11.30
N PRO A 302 3.91 0.89 -10.24
CA PRO A 302 5.35 0.93 -10.39
C PRO A 302 5.84 -0.02 -11.49
N LEU A 303 6.88 0.39 -12.22
CA LEU A 303 7.41 -0.42 -13.32
C LEU A 303 8.03 -1.69 -12.75
N GLN A 304 7.56 -2.85 -13.21
CA GLN A 304 8.07 -4.15 -12.80
C GLN A 304 8.82 -4.78 -13.97
N LEU A 305 10.12 -5.02 -13.76
CA LEU A 305 10.93 -5.84 -14.65
C LEU A 305 10.80 -7.30 -14.24
N VAL A 306 10.82 -8.20 -15.22
CA VAL A 306 10.82 -9.65 -14.99
C VAL A 306 11.85 -10.27 -15.91
N ARG A 307 12.70 -11.14 -15.38
CA ARG A 307 13.66 -11.92 -16.16
C ARG A 307 13.41 -13.42 -15.98
N TYR A 308 13.61 -14.15 -17.06
CA TYR A 308 13.45 -15.60 -17.13
C TYR A 308 14.76 -16.24 -17.56
N SER A 309 15.28 -17.15 -16.75
CA SER A 309 16.39 -18.01 -17.12
C SER A 309 15.92 -19.17 -18.02
N SER A 310 16.87 -19.94 -18.54
CA SER A 310 16.57 -21.11 -19.36
C SER A 310 15.70 -22.12 -18.60
N GLY A 311 14.55 -22.49 -19.19
CA GLY A 311 13.59 -23.41 -18.59
C GLY A 311 12.53 -22.74 -17.69
N GLU A 312 12.65 -21.44 -17.42
CA GLU A 312 11.68 -20.68 -16.67
C GLU A 312 10.57 -20.17 -17.58
N PHE A 313 9.34 -20.11 -17.05
CA PHE A 313 8.20 -19.62 -17.80
C PHE A 313 7.14 -19.03 -16.87
N TYR A 314 6.26 -18.22 -17.46
CA TYR A 314 5.12 -17.65 -16.77
C TYR A 314 3.85 -18.42 -17.11
N ALA A 315 3.26 -19.06 -16.12
CA ALA A 315 2.02 -19.82 -16.32
C ALA A 315 0.85 -18.90 -16.72
N PRO A 316 -0.11 -19.39 -17.53
CA PRO A 316 -1.31 -18.63 -17.86
C PRO A 316 -2.06 -18.16 -16.60
N HIS A 317 -2.36 -16.87 -16.53
CA HIS A 317 -3.08 -16.23 -15.43
C HIS A 317 -3.75 -14.95 -15.94
N VAL A 318 -4.40 -14.23 -15.02
CA VAL A 318 -5.09 -12.97 -15.29
C VAL A 318 -4.53 -11.90 -14.38
N ASP A 319 -4.35 -10.69 -14.90
CA ASP A 319 -3.70 -9.60 -14.16
C ASP A 319 -4.66 -8.84 -13.24
N TRP A 320 -5.97 -8.93 -13.47
CA TRP A 320 -7.00 -8.19 -12.74
C TRP A 320 -7.22 -8.66 -11.28
N GLY A 321 -6.31 -9.45 -10.71
CA GLY A 321 -6.38 -9.94 -9.34
C GLY A 321 -7.58 -10.87 -9.08
N LYS A 322 -7.63 -11.44 -7.89
CA LYS A 322 -8.77 -12.21 -7.39
C LYS A 322 -9.17 -11.70 -6.01
N ALA A 323 -10.28 -12.16 -5.45
CA ALA A 323 -10.73 -11.73 -4.12
C ALA A 323 -9.69 -12.01 -3.02
N GLU A 324 -8.78 -12.95 -3.25
CA GLU A 324 -7.69 -13.28 -2.36
C GLU A 324 -6.51 -12.29 -2.43
N ASP A 325 -6.45 -11.45 -3.47
CA ASP A 325 -5.41 -10.45 -3.67
C ASP A 325 -5.69 -9.20 -2.83
N ASP A 326 -4.96 -9.09 -1.72
CA ASP A 326 -5.14 -8.03 -0.76
C ASP A 326 -4.76 -6.66 -1.32
N THR A 327 -3.91 -6.61 -2.36
CA THR A 327 -3.50 -5.35 -2.99
C THR A 327 -4.69 -4.61 -3.62
N LEU A 328 -5.76 -5.33 -3.96
CA LEU A 328 -7.00 -4.75 -4.50
C LEU A 328 -7.68 -3.77 -3.54
N TRP A 329 -7.41 -3.86 -2.23
CA TRP A 329 -7.89 -2.85 -1.28
C TRP A 329 -7.31 -1.46 -1.57
N LEU A 330 -6.06 -1.38 -1.99
CA LEU A 330 -5.34 -0.13 -2.24
C LEU A 330 -5.37 0.26 -3.72
N ALA A 331 -4.96 -0.66 -4.60
CA ALA A 331 -4.76 -0.40 -6.01
C ALA A 331 -6.07 -0.48 -6.81
N GLY A 332 -7.09 -1.17 -6.29
CA GLY A 332 -8.25 -1.57 -7.07
C GLY A 332 -7.90 -2.60 -8.14
N GLN A 333 -8.85 -2.85 -9.04
CA GLN A 333 -8.70 -3.89 -10.07
C GLN A 333 -7.98 -3.35 -11.32
N ARG A 334 -6.98 -4.09 -11.82
CA ARG A 334 -6.32 -3.78 -13.10
C ARG A 334 -7.29 -3.87 -14.26
N VAL A 335 -7.28 -2.86 -15.14
CA VAL A 335 -8.17 -2.78 -16.31
C VAL A 335 -7.45 -3.02 -17.64
N ALA A 336 -6.12 -2.88 -17.66
CA ALA A 336 -5.28 -3.10 -18.82
C ALA A 336 -3.84 -3.38 -18.38
N THR A 337 -3.08 -4.03 -19.25
CA THR A 337 -1.66 -4.35 -19.06
C THR A 337 -0.88 -3.93 -20.30
N ALA A 338 0.26 -3.27 -20.10
CA ALA A 338 1.28 -3.09 -21.13
C ALA A 338 2.45 -4.03 -20.81
N LEU A 339 2.68 -5.03 -21.66
CA LEU A 339 3.83 -5.91 -21.58
C LEU A 339 4.87 -5.45 -22.61
N VAL A 340 6.06 -5.11 -22.14
CA VAL A 340 7.14 -4.56 -22.97
C VAL A 340 8.31 -5.54 -22.95
N TYR A 341 8.75 -5.96 -24.14
CA TYR A 341 9.94 -6.77 -24.29
C TYR A 341 11.17 -5.87 -24.26
N LEU A 342 12.16 -6.24 -23.45
CA LEU A 342 13.44 -5.55 -23.30
C LEU A 342 14.48 -6.40 -24.03
N GLU A 343 14.62 -6.19 -25.33
CA GLU A 343 15.59 -6.89 -26.18
C GLU A 343 16.88 -6.10 -26.37
#